data_AF-A0A7S1YB27-F1
#
_entry.id   AF-A0A7S1YB27-F1
#
_cell.length_a   1.000
_cell.length_b   1.000
_cell.length_c   1.000
_cell.angle_alpha   90.00
_cell.angle_beta   90.00
_cell.angle_gamma   90.00
#
_symmetry.space_group_name_H-M   'P 1'
#
loop_
_entity.id
_entity.type
_entity.pdbx_description
1 polymer ?
#
loop_
_entity_poly.entity_id
_entity_poly.type
_entity_poly.pdbx_seq_one_letter_code
_entity_poly.pdbx_strand_id
1 'polypeptide(L)'
;MFTDPEFPPDSSSLYFSPEHPPKTADPSLIKKWRRISDFCSGPVPSSATSEQKADWKTHLFIDGTEPGDVQQGAIGDCYYLGAFSVIASRPDLLKPLFVDVDEAQGRYRMKFFKGGKWREVEVDDYVPVGANGLPVYARAADIREAWVLIAEKAYAKLHTCYEAIEGGSVTEALVDLTGGAPEEIDLGQTPVDEVWERMLRFQQEEWLMGCSNSVVGGAVEADTGMGILQNHAYGIMQVTRTKSGLRLVKCRNPWGNGAEWTGRFSDKDQASWTPELAAELNFEDADDGIFWIELSDFVKQFNRISGVRLYEDEFGKKWQKHTFNESLTKVAGNSGGCINYPTWTKNPQYLVRVDKPDTDLFIVVSQPDPRGRRDRDPDRAYVHKIGAYVLHANEAHPTTKV
;
A
#
# COMPACT_ATOMS: atom_id res chain seq x y z
N MET A 1 -13.62 -19.69 19.69
CA MET A 1 -13.46 -19.00 18.41
C MET A 1 -14.18 -17.67 18.48
N PHE A 2 -13.43 -16.60 18.27
CA PHE A 2 -13.90 -15.22 18.18
C PHE A 2 -14.70 -15.00 16.89
N THR A 3 -15.73 -14.19 16.98
CA THR A 3 -16.48 -13.67 15.82
C THR A 3 -16.65 -12.17 16.05
N ASP A 4 -16.26 -11.38 15.08
CA ASP A 4 -16.25 -9.93 15.13
C ASP A 4 -17.67 -9.38 14.94
N PRO A 5 -18.28 -8.77 15.96
CA PRO A 5 -19.65 -8.24 15.85
C PRO A 5 -19.72 -6.95 15.02
N GLU A 6 -18.59 -6.25 14.83
CA GLU A 6 -18.53 -4.98 14.08
C GLU A 6 -18.23 -5.21 12.59
N PHE A 7 -17.76 -6.41 12.23
CA PHE A 7 -17.45 -6.81 10.87
C PHE A 7 -17.91 -8.26 10.64
N PRO A 8 -19.23 -8.51 10.70
CA PRO A 8 -19.78 -9.87 10.66
C PRO A 8 -19.52 -10.55 9.30
N PRO A 9 -19.47 -11.90 9.26
CA PRO A 9 -19.27 -12.66 8.03
C PRO A 9 -20.53 -12.72 7.16
N ASP A 10 -21.00 -11.56 6.71
CA ASP A 10 -22.17 -11.38 5.86
C ASP A 10 -21.96 -10.23 4.86
N SER A 11 -23.01 -9.90 4.09
CA SER A 11 -22.95 -8.90 3.04
C SER A 11 -22.73 -7.46 3.53
N SER A 12 -23.00 -7.16 4.80
CA SER A 12 -22.78 -5.82 5.38
C SER A 12 -21.30 -5.46 5.54
N SER A 13 -20.43 -6.48 5.60
CA SER A 13 -18.97 -6.33 5.58
C SER A 13 -18.39 -6.29 4.17
N LEU A 14 -19.18 -6.69 3.16
CA LEU A 14 -18.79 -6.63 1.75
C LEU A 14 -19.11 -5.26 1.14
N TYR A 15 -20.29 -4.71 1.43
CA TYR A 15 -20.85 -3.55 0.73
C TYR A 15 -21.37 -2.48 1.67
N PHE A 16 -21.38 -1.22 1.22
CA PHE A 16 -22.06 -0.14 1.95
C PHE A 16 -23.56 -0.38 2.04
N SER A 17 -24.15 -0.80 0.93
CA SER A 17 -25.56 -1.13 0.79
C SER A 17 -25.69 -2.53 0.18
N PRO A 18 -25.83 -3.59 0.99
CA PRO A 18 -25.96 -4.97 0.51
C PRO A 18 -27.10 -5.20 -0.49
N GLU A 19 -28.18 -4.43 -0.38
CA GLU A 19 -29.34 -4.48 -1.29
C GLU A 19 -29.04 -3.86 -2.67
N HIS A 20 -27.98 -3.03 -2.75
CA HIS A 20 -27.60 -2.28 -3.94
C HIS A 20 -26.06 -2.27 -4.08
N PRO A 21 -25.43 -3.44 -4.33
CA PRO A 21 -23.98 -3.50 -4.50
C PRO A 21 -23.53 -2.67 -5.72
N PRO A 22 -22.26 -2.22 -5.75
CA PRO A 22 -21.75 -1.43 -6.85
C PRO A 22 -21.74 -2.25 -8.14
N LYS A 23 -21.81 -1.57 -9.29
CA LYS A 23 -21.87 -2.23 -10.61
C LYS A 23 -20.63 -3.06 -10.93
N THR A 24 -19.49 -2.74 -10.31
CA THR A 24 -18.22 -3.45 -10.46
C THR A 24 -18.20 -4.76 -9.65
N ALA A 25 -19.09 -4.91 -8.66
CA ALA A 25 -19.16 -6.12 -7.86
C ALA A 25 -19.97 -7.22 -8.55
N ASP A 26 -19.51 -8.46 -8.40
CA ASP A 26 -20.29 -9.67 -8.65
C ASP A 26 -20.55 -10.40 -7.33
N PRO A 27 -21.68 -10.14 -6.65
CA PRO A 27 -22.03 -10.81 -5.40
C PRO A 27 -22.14 -12.33 -5.54
N SER A 28 -22.33 -12.84 -6.76
CA SER A 28 -22.44 -14.29 -7.01
C SER A 28 -21.11 -15.01 -6.83
N LEU A 29 -19.97 -14.31 -6.84
CA LEU A 29 -18.66 -14.89 -6.57
C LEU A 29 -18.57 -15.49 -5.17
N ILE A 30 -19.22 -14.87 -4.18
CA ILE A 30 -19.14 -15.26 -2.78
C ILE A 30 -20.23 -16.28 -2.48
N LYS A 31 -19.83 -17.52 -2.18
CA LYS A 31 -20.76 -18.62 -1.88
C LYS A 31 -21.00 -18.81 -0.39
N LYS A 32 -19.99 -18.52 0.42
CA LYS A 32 -20.03 -18.64 1.88
C LYS A 32 -18.86 -17.92 2.51
N TRP A 33 -18.93 -17.70 3.81
CA TRP A 33 -17.79 -17.37 4.64
C TRP A 33 -17.23 -18.63 5.30
N ARG A 34 -15.92 -18.73 5.43
CA ARG A 34 -15.23 -19.83 6.12
C ARG A 34 -14.12 -19.29 7.00
N ARG A 35 -13.78 -20.01 8.07
CA ARG A 35 -12.59 -19.68 8.86
C ARG A 35 -11.34 -20.07 8.11
N ILE A 36 -10.28 -19.30 8.28
CA ILE A 36 -8.98 -19.61 7.68
C ILE A 36 -8.51 -21.00 8.14
N SER A 37 -8.68 -21.33 9.42
CA SER A 37 -8.35 -22.67 9.96
C SER A 37 -9.04 -23.83 9.22
N ASP A 38 -10.21 -23.59 8.63
CA ASP A 38 -10.98 -24.63 7.94
C ASP A 38 -10.33 -25.07 6.62
N PHE A 39 -9.40 -24.30 6.05
CA PHE A 39 -8.70 -24.69 4.82
C PHE A 39 -7.74 -25.87 5.05
N CYS A 40 -7.25 -26.05 6.28
CA CYS A 40 -6.37 -27.15 6.66
C CYS A 40 -7.10 -28.33 7.33
N SER A 41 -8.42 -28.27 7.47
CA SER A 41 -9.21 -29.31 8.15
C SER A 41 -9.43 -30.58 7.32
N GLY A 42 -9.11 -30.53 6.02
CA GLY A 42 -9.19 -31.68 5.12
C GLY A 42 -7.98 -32.63 5.22
N PRO A 43 -7.95 -33.71 4.42
CA PRO A 43 -6.77 -34.55 4.32
C PRO A 43 -5.57 -33.75 3.81
N VAL A 44 -4.40 -33.99 4.40
CA VAL A 44 -3.15 -33.36 3.97
C VAL A 44 -2.88 -33.71 2.50
N PRO A 45 -2.60 -32.73 1.62
CA PRO A 45 -2.28 -32.98 0.23
C PRO A 45 -1.12 -33.97 0.07
N SER A 46 -1.24 -34.87 -0.89
CA SER A 46 -0.16 -35.83 -1.20
C SER A 46 1.14 -35.12 -1.63
N SER A 47 1.00 -33.97 -2.29
CA SER A 47 2.09 -33.09 -2.72
C SER A 47 2.81 -32.36 -1.58
N ALA A 48 2.27 -32.34 -0.36
CA ALA A 48 2.91 -31.68 0.76
C ALA A 48 4.23 -32.38 1.15
N THR A 49 5.25 -31.61 1.52
CA THR A 49 6.52 -32.14 2.00
C THR A 49 6.36 -32.86 3.35
N SER A 50 7.39 -33.58 3.78
CA SER A 50 7.38 -34.27 5.08
C SER A 50 7.25 -33.27 6.24
N GLU A 51 7.89 -32.11 6.12
CA GLU A 51 7.84 -31.02 7.10
C GLU A 51 6.44 -30.40 7.14
N GLN A 52 5.84 -30.13 5.97
CA GLN A 52 4.48 -29.59 5.89
C GLN A 52 3.44 -30.57 6.47
N LYS A 53 3.63 -31.88 6.24
CA LYS A 53 2.76 -32.94 6.79
C LYS A 53 2.82 -33.02 8.30
N ALA A 54 3.96 -32.71 8.92
CA ALA A 54 4.13 -32.76 10.37
C ALA A 54 3.34 -31.67 11.09
N ASP A 55 3.11 -30.52 10.43
CA ASP A 55 2.37 -29.38 10.98
C ASP A 55 1.39 -28.80 9.96
N TRP A 56 0.47 -29.65 9.49
CA TRP A 56 -0.57 -29.26 8.54
C TRP A 56 -1.70 -28.49 9.24
N LYS A 57 -1.44 -27.22 9.51
CA LYS A 57 -2.41 -26.27 10.03
C LYS A 57 -2.09 -24.88 9.50
N THR A 58 -3.01 -23.96 9.73
CA THR A 58 -2.80 -22.55 9.40
C THR A 58 -1.91 -21.88 10.43
N HIS A 59 -1.07 -20.97 9.97
CA HIS A 59 -0.31 -20.06 10.81
C HIS A 59 -0.40 -18.64 10.25
N LEU A 60 -0.16 -17.65 11.10
CA LEU A 60 -0.08 -16.27 10.66
C LEU A 60 1.07 -16.11 9.66
N PHE A 61 2.23 -16.69 9.97
CA PHE A 61 3.43 -16.72 9.12
C PHE A 61 4.04 -18.14 9.18
N ILE A 62 4.45 -18.71 8.04
CA ILE A 62 5.06 -20.05 7.94
C ILE A 62 6.55 -19.96 7.63
N ASP A 63 6.94 -19.14 6.66
CA ASP A 63 8.35 -19.00 6.24
C ASP A 63 8.84 -17.55 6.21
N GLY A 64 7.97 -16.58 6.47
CA GLY A 64 8.42 -15.20 6.62
C GLY A 64 7.32 -14.23 6.26
N THR A 65 7.70 -13.24 5.46
CA THR A 65 6.80 -12.24 4.91
C THR A 65 7.29 -11.97 3.50
N GLU A 66 7.19 -12.95 2.61
CA GLU A 66 7.75 -12.76 1.28
C GLU A 66 6.77 -11.94 0.45
N PRO A 67 7.26 -11.01 -0.39
CA PRO A 67 6.37 -10.36 -1.33
C PRO A 67 5.55 -11.40 -2.11
N GLY A 68 6.20 -12.49 -2.56
CA GLY A 68 5.61 -13.61 -3.31
C GLY A 68 4.34 -14.22 -2.71
N ASP A 69 4.15 -14.11 -1.39
CA ASP A 69 2.94 -14.59 -0.74
C ASP A 69 1.72 -13.75 -1.12
N VAL A 70 1.88 -12.45 -1.35
CA VAL A 70 0.75 -11.55 -1.64
C VAL A 70 0.19 -11.85 -3.03
N GLN A 71 -1.04 -12.37 -3.06
CA GLN A 71 -1.82 -12.58 -4.29
C GLN A 71 -3.13 -11.80 -4.22
N GLN A 72 -3.36 -10.94 -5.21
CA GLN A 72 -4.62 -10.21 -5.36
C GLN A 72 -5.79 -11.13 -5.74
N GLY A 73 -6.97 -10.82 -5.20
CA GLY A 73 -8.22 -11.48 -5.53
C GLY A 73 -9.14 -10.65 -6.41
N ALA A 74 -10.44 -10.86 -6.30
CA ALA A 74 -11.46 -10.30 -7.19
C ALA A 74 -11.93 -8.86 -6.83
N ILE A 75 -11.12 -8.09 -6.09
CA ILE A 75 -11.43 -6.69 -5.74
C ILE A 75 -10.31 -5.76 -6.23
N GLY A 76 -10.69 -4.55 -6.64
CA GLY A 76 -9.78 -3.53 -7.19
C GLY A 76 -9.00 -2.77 -6.12
N ASP A 77 -8.38 -3.47 -5.17
CA ASP A 77 -7.56 -2.90 -4.09
C ASP A 77 -6.05 -3.06 -4.34
N CYS A 78 -5.66 -3.26 -5.59
CA CYS A 78 -4.27 -3.47 -6.02
C CYS A 78 -3.27 -2.44 -5.47
N TYR A 79 -3.69 -1.19 -5.26
CA TYR A 79 -2.84 -0.16 -4.64
C TYR A 79 -2.40 -0.53 -3.22
N TYR A 80 -3.30 -1.16 -2.45
CA TYR A 80 -3.04 -1.63 -1.11
C TYR A 80 -2.13 -2.86 -1.16
N LEU A 81 -2.47 -3.86 -1.97
CA LEU A 81 -1.66 -5.09 -2.07
C LEU A 81 -0.28 -4.86 -2.69
N GLY A 82 -0.16 -3.90 -3.63
CA GLY A 82 1.10 -3.42 -4.16
C GLY A 82 1.97 -2.76 -3.09
N ALA A 83 1.39 -1.87 -2.27
CA ALA A 83 2.09 -1.31 -1.11
C ALA A 83 2.45 -2.38 -0.07
N PHE A 84 1.54 -3.31 0.20
CA PHE A 84 1.72 -4.37 1.18
C PHE A 84 2.83 -5.33 0.76
N SER A 85 2.96 -5.59 -0.54
CA SER A 85 4.08 -6.34 -1.14
C SER A 85 5.44 -5.66 -0.93
N VAL A 86 5.49 -4.32 -0.96
CA VAL A 86 6.70 -3.57 -0.62
C VAL A 86 7.02 -3.75 0.87
N ILE A 87 6.01 -3.66 1.74
CA ILE A 87 6.17 -3.88 3.18
C ILE A 87 6.58 -5.32 3.52
N ALA A 88 6.10 -6.31 2.76
CA ALA A 88 6.47 -7.72 2.95
C ALA A 88 8.00 -7.91 2.86
N SER A 89 8.67 -7.25 1.92
CA SER A 89 10.15 -7.26 1.81
C SER A 89 10.89 -6.71 3.03
N ARG A 90 10.15 -6.14 4.00
CA ARG A 90 10.63 -5.58 5.26
C ARG A 90 9.89 -6.23 6.43
N PRO A 91 10.28 -7.46 6.84
CA PRO A 91 9.67 -8.14 7.99
C PRO A 91 9.74 -7.32 9.29
N ASP A 92 10.75 -6.46 9.41
CA ASP A 92 10.93 -5.51 10.52
C ASP A 92 9.84 -4.42 10.57
N LEU A 93 9.20 -4.12 9.44
CA LEU A 93 8.06 -3.23 9.36
C LEU A 93 6.72 -3.99 9.42
N LEU A 94 6.62 -5.12 8.72
CA LEU A 94 5.36 -5.86 8.59
C LEU A 94 4.94 -6.53 9.90
N LYS A 95 5.83 -7.32 10.52
CA LYS A 95 5.46 -8.13 11.69
C LYS A 95 4.95 -7.27 12.86
N PRO A 96 5.56 -6.11 13.19
CA PRO A 96 5.04 -5.22 14.23
C PRO A 96 3.66 -4.62 13.97
N LEU A 97 3.10 -4.73 12.75
CA LEU A 97 1.73 -4.32 12.47
C LEU A 97 0.72 -5.26 13.12
N PHE A 98 1.07 -6.54 13.33
CA PHE A 98 0.26 -7.53 14.03
C PHE A 98 0.54 -7.46 15.53
N VAL A 99 -0.29 -6.73 16.27
CA VAL A 99 -0.01 -6.33 17.67
C VAL A 99 -0.52 -7.31 18.73
N ASP A 100 -1.60 -8.03 18.46
CA ASP A 100 -2.18 -9.04 19.36
C ASP A 100 -2.82 -10.15 18.50
N VAL A 101 -2.32 -11.38 18.63
CA VAL A 101 -2.70 -12.52 17.80
C VAL A 101 -3.00 -13.72 18.68
N ASP A 102 -4.21 -14.26 18.55
CA ASP A 102 -4.65 -15.50 19.17
C ASP A 102 -5.24 -16.41 18.08
N GLU A 103 -4.36 -17.14 17.40
CA GLU A 103 -4.72 -18.04 16.30
C GLU A 103 -5.65 -19.16 16.76
N ALA A 104 -5.51 -19.62 18.01
CA ALA A 104 -6.36 -20.65 18.59
C ALA A 104 -7.81 -20.18 18.79
N GLN A 105 -8.01 -18.87 18.94
CA GLN A 105 -9.34 -18.26 18.94
C GLN A 105 -9.73 -17.66 17.59
N GLY A 106 -8.85 -17.63 16.60
CA GLY A 106 -9.08 -16.94 15.33
C GLY A 106 -9.27 -15.44 15.51
N ARG A 107 -8.52 -14.82 16.43
CA ARG A 107 -8.59 -13.38 16.76
C ARG A 107 -7.27 -12.72 16.41
N TYR A 108 -7.33 -11.67 15.60
CA TYR A 108 -6.16 -10.97 15.11
C TYR A 108 -6.35 -9.47 15.28
N ARG A 109 -5.32 -8.78 15.73
CA ARG A 109 -5.32 -7.32 15.83
C ARG A 109 -4.15 -6.76 15.05
N MET A 110 -4.47 -5.90 14.10
CA MET A 110 -3.50 -5.19 13.28
C MET A 110 -3.60 -3.68 13.52
N LYS A 111 -2.49 -2.95 13.45
CA LYS A 111 -2.49 -1.48 13.53
C LYS A 111 -2.26 -0.83 12.17
N PHE A 112 -2.91 0.31 11.95
CA PHE A 112 -2.73 1.17 10.78
C PHE A 112 -2.62 2.63 11.22
N PHE A 113 -1.86 3.43 10.49
CA PHE A 113 -1.70 4.86 10.74
C PHE A 113 -2.79 5.67 10.02
N LYS A 114 -3.75 6.23 10.76
CA LYS A 114 -4.85 7.02 10.19
C LYS A 114 -5.11 8.30 10.97
N GLY A 115 -5.04 9.43 10.26
CA GLY A 115 -5.29 10.76 10.82
C GLY A 115 -4.25 11.13 11.88
N GLY A 116 -2.97 10.91 11.57
CA GLY A 116 -1.85 11.31 12.42
C GLY A 116 -1.59 10.39 13.62
N LYS A 117 -2.25 9.24 13.72
CA LYS A 117 -2.08 8.30 14.84
C LYS A 117 -2.28 6.85 14.41
N TRP A 118 -1.62 5.94 15.13
CA TRP A 118 -1.86 4.50 15.03
C TRP A 118 -3.25 4.14 15.57
N ARG A 119 -3.95 3.29 14.86
CA ARG A 119 -5.26 2.74 15.20
C ARG A 119 -5.22 1.24 15.08
N GLU A 120 -5.63 0.56 16.13
CA GLU A 120 -5.74 -0.90 16.14
C GLU A 120 -7.11 -1.33 15.61
N VAL A 121 -7.10 -2.42 14.84
CA VAL A 121 -8.27 -3.04 14.23
C VAL A 121 -8.24 -4.52 14.58
N GLU A 122 -9.20 -4.97 15.37
CA GLU A 122 -9.38 -6.37 15.70
C GLU A 122 -10.36 -7.00 14.70
N VAL A 123 -10.03 -8.19 14.18
CA VAL A 123 -10.83 -8.98 13.26
C VAL A 123 -10.82 -10.46 13.66
N ASP A 124 -11.88 -11.18 13.28
CA ASP A 124 -11.87 -12.64 13.26
C ASP A 124 -11.26 -13.20 11.96
N ASP A 125 -11.14 -14.52 11.86
CA ASP A 125 -10.59 -15.23 10.70
C ASP A 125 -11.62 -15.72 9.66
N TYR A 126 -12.85 -15.23 9.68
CA TYR A 126 -13.78 -15.51 8.58
C TYR A 126 -13.38 -14.75 7.31
N VAL A 127 -13.33 -15.46 6.19
CA VAL A 127 -13.07 -14.86 4.86
C VAL A 127 -14.13 -15.30 3.84
N PRO A 128 -14.47 -14.45 2.85
CA PRO A 128 -15.41 -14.80 1.79
C PRO A 128 -14.78 -15.80 0.82
N VAL A 129 -15.51 -16.87 0.51
CA VAL A 129 -15.04 -18.03 -0.26
C VAL A 129 -15.92 -18.29 -1.47
N GLY A 130 -15.25 -18.57 -2.59
CA GLY A 130 -15.88 -18.83 -3.87
C GLY A 130 -16.33 -20.28 -4.06
N ALA A 131 -16.91 -20.56 -5.24
CA ALA A 131 -17.36 -21.91 -5.60
C ALA A 131 -16.22 -22.94 -5.69
N ASN A 132 -15.00 -22.48 -6.00
CA ASN A 132 -13.77 -23.28 -6.01
C ASN A 132 -13.26 -23.63 -4.59
N GLY A 133 -13.89 -23.09 -3.54
CA GLY A 133 -13.49 -23.33 -2.16
C GLY A 133 -12.29 -22.52 -1.68
N LEU A 134 -11.81 -21.55 -2.47
CA LEU A 134 -10.72 -20.63 -2.14
C LEU A 134 -11.23 -19.22 -1.77
N PRO A 135 -10.43 -18.41 -1.05
CA PRO A 135 -10.74 -17.00 -0.81
C PRO A 135 -11.05 -16.26 -2.11
N VAL A 136 -12.06 -15.39 -2.08
CA VAL A 136 -12.46 -14.55 -3.24
C VAL A 136 -11.56 -13.34 -3.39
N TYR A 137 -11.12 -12.75 -2.27
CA TYR A 137 -10.23 -11.60 -2.23
C TYR A 137 -8.77 -12.03 -2.03
N ALA A 138 -7.90 -11.17 -1.50
CA ALA A 138 -6.48 -11.49 -1.37
C ALA A 138 -6.24 -12.76 -0.57
N ARG A 139 -5.13 -13.42 -0.89
CA ARG A 139 -4.67 -14.62 -0.19
C ARG A 139 -3.16 -14.76 -0.26
N ALA A 140 -2.62 -15.57 0.65
CA ALA A 140 -1.25 -16.03 0.56
C ALA A 140 -1.10 -17.10 -0.54
N ALA A 141 0.10 -17.21 -1.12
CA ALA A 141 0.43 -18.26 -2.08
C ALA A 141 0.29 -19.67 -1.45
N ASP A 142 0.81 -19.84 -0.23
CA ASP A 142 0.48 -20.99 0.61
C ASP A 142 -0.85 -20.74 1.34
N ILE A 143 -1.85 -21.58 1.07
CA ILE A 143 -3.19 -21.48 1.69
C ILE A 143 -3.17 -21.62 3.22
N ARG A 144 -2.06 -22.11 3.79
CA ARG A 144 -1.85 -22.24 5.24
C ARG A 144 -1.43 -20.91 5.88
N GLU A 145 -0.99 -19.92 5.11
CA GLU A 145 -0.61 -18.60 5.62
C GLU A 145 -1.80 -17.63 5.70
N ALA A 146 -1.95 -16.98 6.85
CA ALA A 146 -3.12 -16.13 7.12
C ALA A 146 -2.87 -14.63 6.95
N TRP A 147 -1.62 -14.15 7.04
CA TRP A 147 -1.33 -12.72 7.21
C TRP A 147 -1.87 -11.83 6.10
N VAL A 148 -1.83 -12.27 4.84
CA VAL A 148 -2.39 -11.51 3.70
C VAL A 148 -3.90 -11.33 3.83
N LEU A 149 -4.62 -12.41 4.16
CA LEU A 149 -6.08 -12.40 4.30
C LEU A 149 -6.51 -11.54 5.48
N ILE A 150 -5.81 -11.67 6.61
CA ILE A 150 -6.08 -10.91 7.83
C ILE A 150 -5.80 -9.43 7.61
N ALA A 151 -4.71 -9.08 6.93
CA ALA A 151 -4.35 -7.69 6.68
C ALA A 151 -5.36 -6.99 5.77
N GLU A 152 -5.74 -7.62 4.65
CA GLU A 152 -6.77 -7.08 3.74
C GLU A 152 -8.11 -6.90 4.46
N LYS A 153 -8.54 -7.90 5.25
CA LYS A 153 -9.77 -7.82 6.04
C LYS A 153 -9.74 -6.70 7.08
N ALA A 154 -8.64 -6.57 7.82
CA ALA A 154 -8.49 -5.51 8.82
C ALA A 154 -8.49 -4.12 8.14
N TYR A 155 -7.89 -4.01 6.96
CA TYR A 155 -7.91 -2.79 6.16
C TYR A 155 -9.30 -2.47 5.62
N ALA A 156 -10.08 -3.48 5.18
CA ALA A 156 -11.49 -3.32 4.81
C ALA A 156 -12.35 -2.87 6.01
N LYS A 157 -12.18 -3.48 7.19
CA LYS A 157 -12.86 -3.07 8.43
C LYS A 157 -12.54 -1.63 8.82
N LEU A 158 -11.26 -1.23 8.75
CA LEU A 158 -10.83 0.15 9.00
C LEU A 158 -11.59 1.16 8.13
N HIS A 159 -11.88 0.76 6.89
CA HIS A 159 -12.61 1.55 5.90
C HIS A 159 -14.10 1.17 5.81
N THR A 160 -14.66 0.44 6.78
CA THR A 160 -16.07 0.04 6.92
C THR A 160 -16.57 -1.21 6.17
N CYS A 161 -16.04 -1.55 5.00
CA CYS A 161 -16.38 -2.76 4.21
C CYS A 161 -15.34 -3.02 3.10
N TYR A 162 -15.40 -4.17 2.44
CA TYR A 162 -14.53 -4.49 1.30
C TYR A 162 -14.72 -3.51 0.13
N GLU A 163 -15.95 -3.18 -0.27
CA GLU A 163 -16.22 -2.15 -1.28
C GLU A 163 -15.52 -0.81 -0.98
N ALA A 164 -15.31 -0.50 0.31
CA ALA A 164 -14.70 0.76 0.69
C ALA A 164 -13.24 0.89 0.28
N ILE A 165 -12.53 -0.23 0.10
CA ILE A 165 -11.12 -0.28 -0.27
C ILE A 165 -10.91 -0.46 -1.77
N GLU A 166 -11.97 -0.51 -2.58
CA GLU A 166 -11.87 -0.49 -4.05
C GLU A 166 -11.35 0.89 -4.52
N GLY A 167 -10.19 0.90 -5.17
CA GLY A 167 -9.53 2.11 -5.64
C GLY A 167 -8.81 2.91 -4.54
N GLY A 168 -7.60 3.37 -4.86
CA GLY A 168 -6.77 4.14 -3.95
C GLY A 168 -5.39 4.43 -4.55
N SER A 169 -4.47 4.93 -3.71
CA SER A 169 -3.10 5.25 -4.09
C SER A 169 -2.10 4.42 -3.30
N VAL A 170 -1.05 3.93 -3.97
CA VAL A 170 0.07 3.22 -3.31
C VAL A 170 0.69 4.08 -2.21
N THR A 171 0.83 5.38 -2.48
CA THR A 171 1.29 6.38 -1.52
C THR A 171 0.47 6.36 -0.24
N GLU A 172 -0.86 6.31 -0.37
CA GLU A 172 -1.78 6.27 0.78
C GLU A 172 -1.61 4.99 1.58
N ALA A 173 -1.62 3.84 0.92
CA ALA A 173 -1.47 2.55 1.58
C ALA A 173 -0.12 2.41 2.29
N LEU A 174 0.98 2.87 1.68
CA LEU A 174 2.29 2.89 2.33
C LEU A 174 2.29 3.79 3.57
N VAL A 175 1.62 4.94 3.54
CA VAL A 175 1.47 5.80 4.73
C VAL A 175 0.61 5.13 5.79
N ASP A 176 -0.49 4.47 5.42
CA ASP A 176 -1.33 3.74 6.39
C ASP A 176 -0.60 2.58 7.05
N LEU A 177 0.32 1.93 6.33
CA LEU A 177 1.11 0.80 6.85
C LEU A 177 2.32 1.25 7.67
N THR A 178 2.79 2.49 7.53
CA THR A 178 4.07 2.91 8.16
C THR A 178 4.00 4.15 9.01
N GLY A 179 2.98 5.00 8.84
CA GLY A 179 2.95 6.34 9.42
C GLY A 179 3.99 7.30 8.85
N GLY A 180 4.68 6.91 7.77
CA GLY A 180 5.73 7.66 7.09
C GLY A 180 5.25 8.91 6.35
N ALA A 181 6.20 9.68 5.80
CA ALA A 181 5.89 10.86 4.99
C ALA A 181 6.00 10.56 3.49
N PRO A 182 4.95 10.86 2.71
CA PRO A 182 4.95 10.59 1.28
C PRO A 182 5.64 11.69 0.47
N GLU A 183 6.21 11.28 -0.66
CA GLU A 183 6.65 12.11 -1.78
C GLU A 183 6.25 11.41 -3.08
N GLU A 184 5.71 12.16 -4.05
CA GLU A 184 5.40 11.63 -5.37
C GLU A 184 6.30 12.24 -6.45
N ILE A 185 6.59 11.46 -7.49
CA ILE A 185 7.28 11.90 -8.70
C ILE A 185 6.31 11.74 -9.87
N ASP A 186 5.98 12.83 -10.55
CA ASP A 186 5.29 12.81 -11.84
C ASP A 186 6.34 12.61 -12.94
N LEU A 187 6.35 11.42 -13.55
CA LEU A 187 7.33 11.06 -14.58
C LEU A 187 7.10 11.80 -15.91
N GLY A 188 5.90 12.33 -16.13
CA GLY A 188 5.60 13.16 -17.30
C GLY A 188 6.11 14.59 -17.16
N GLN A 189 6.43 15.03 -15.94
CA GLN A 189 6.89 16.40 -15.65
C GLN A 189 8.34 16.47 -15.15
N THR A 190 8.92 15.34 -14.77
CA THR A 190 10.27 15.29 -14.17
C THR A 190 11.28 14.76 -15.20
N PRO A 191 12.42 15.46 -15.44
CA PRO A 191 13.48 14.96 -16.30
C PRO A 191 14.01 13.58 -15.84
N VAL A 192 14.33 12.70 -16.80
CA VAL A 192 14.72 11.30 -16.51
C VAL A 192 15.95 11.20 -15.59
N ASP A 193 16.93 12.07 -15.74
CA ASP A 193 18.10 12.09 -14.86
C ASP A 193 17.72 12.52 -13.43
N GLU A 194 16.80 13.47 -13.27
CA GLU A 194 16.30 13.87 -11.94
C GLU A 194 15.48 12.74 -11.29
N VAL A 195 14.66 12.03 -12.07
CA VAL A 195 13.96 10.81 -11.60
C VAL A 195 14.98 9.81 -11.04
N TRP A 196 16.06 9.54 -11.78
CA TRP A 196 17.09 8.59 -11.36
C TRP A 196 17.75 9.00 -10.05
N GLU A 197 18.18 10.25 -9.93
CA GLU A 197 18.84 10.74 -8.71
C GLU A 197 17.89 10.70 -7.49
N ARG A 198 16.60 11.01 -7.67
CA ARG A 198 15.60 10.89 -6.61
C ARG A 198 15.38 9.44 -6.19
N MET A 199 15.29 8.50 -7.13
CA MET A 199 15.16 7.07 -6.83
C MET A 199 16.39 6.51 -6.10
N LEU A 200 17.60 6.90 -6.50
CA LEU A 200 18.82 6.52 -5.78
C LEU A 200 18.84 7.07 -4.35
N ARG A 201 18.46 8.34 -4.16
CA ARG A 201 18.33 8.95 -2.83
C ARG A 201 17.33 8.19 -1.97
N PHE A 202 16.14 7.91 -2.51
CA PHE A 202 15.11 7.15 -1.80
C PHE A 202 15.62 5.80 -1.34
N GLN A 203 16.31 5.04 -2.20
CA GLN A 203 16.90 3.77 -1.80
C GLN A 203 18.01 3.93 -0.75
N GLN A 204 18.91 4.91 -0.92
CA GLN A 204 20.00 5.17 0.03
C GLN A 204 19.49 5.54 1.43
N GLU A 205 18.37 6.26 1.49
CA GLU A 205 17.69 6.62 2.74
C GLU A 205 16.70 5.55 3.21
N GLU A 206 16.65 4.39 2.54
CA GLU A 206 15.78 3.25 2.86
C GLU A 206 14.28 3.60 2.89
N TRP A 207 13.86 4.48 1.98
CA TRP A 207 12.45 4.77 1.75
C TRP A 207 11.79 3.58 1.07
N LEU A 208 10.50 3.45 1.33
CA LEU A 208 9.65 2.50 0.62
C LEU A 208 9.21 3.12 -0.69
N MET A 209 9.27 2.35 -1.78
CA MET A 209 8.97 2.86 -3.12
C MET A 209 7.94 1.99 -3.83
N GLY A 210 7.07 2.63 -4.59
CA GLY A 210 6.15 2.00 -5.52
C GLY A 210 6.01 2.83 -6.79
N CYS A 211 5.36 2.27 -7.80
CA CYS A 211 5.03 2.97 -9.02
C CYS A 211 3.67 2.56 -9.57
N SER A 212 3.12 3.39 -10.44
CA SER A 212 1.88 3.10 -11.14
C SER A 212 1.85 3.76 -12.51
N ASN A 213 0.99 3.21 -13.38
CA ASN A 213 0.57 3.86 -14.61
C ASN A 213 -0.89 4.31 -14.45
N SER A 214 -1.11 5.49 -13.88
CA SER A 214 -2.45 6.00 -13.59
C SER A 214 -3.05 6.72 -14.80
N VAL A 215 -4.12 6.17 -15.38
CA VAL A 215 -4.80 6.72 -16.57
C VAL A 215 -6.22 7.11 -16.20
N VAL A 216 -6.51 8.41 -16.14
CA VAL A 216 -7.84 8.95 -15.81
C VAL A 216 -8.86 8.49 -16.84
N GLY A 217 -9.90 7.78 -16.39
CA GLY A 217 -10.94 7.22 -17.27
C GLY A 217 -10.47 6.05 -18.14
N GLY A 218 -9.24 5.56 -17.93
CA GLY A 218 -8.75 4.34 -18.54
C GLY A 218 -9.42 3.10 -17.94
N ALA A 219 -9.30 1.97 -18.64
CA ALA A 219 -9.72 0.68 -18.09
C ALA A 219 -8.85 0.31 -16.87
N VAL A 220 -9.44 -0.39 -15.92
CA VAL A 220 -8.72 -0.98 -14.78
C VAL A 220 -7.96 -2.20 -15.29
N GLU A 221 -6.67 -2.29 -14.96
CA GLU A 221 -5.82 -3.45 -15.23
C GLU A 221 -5.71 -3.83 -16.72
N ALA A 222 -5.81 -2.84 -17.62
CA ALA A 222 -5.58 -3.05 -19.05
C ALA A 222 -4.08 -3.08 -19.37
N ASP A 223 -3.63 -4.12 -20.07
CA ASP A 223 -2.24 -4.26 -20.51
C ASP A 223 -1.84 -3.16 -21.51
N THR A 224 -0.69 -2.53 -21.30
CA THR A 224 -0.05 -1.58 -22.22
C THR A 224 0.44 -2.24 -23.52
N GLY A 225 0.35 -3.57 -23.62
CA GLY A 225 0.90 -4.40 -24.68
C GLY A 225 2.31 -4.91 -24.36
N MET A 226 2.83 -4.59 -23.18
CA MET A 226 4.17 -4.94 -22.72
C MET A 226 4.16 -5.65 -21.35
N GLY A 227 2.99 -6.12 -20.91
CA GLY A 227 2.78 -6.79 -19.63
C GLY A 227 2.70 -5.85 -18.43
N ILE A 228 2.72 -4.53 -18.65
CA ILE A 228 2.46 -3.53 -17.61
C ILE A 228 0.99 -3.14 -17.66
N LEU A 229 0.33 -3.12 -16.51
CA LEU A 229 -1.10 -2.88 -16.41
C LEU A 229 -1.39 -1.41 -16.09
N GLN A 230 -2.34 -0.81 -16.80
CA GLN A 230 -2.89 0.50 -16.50
C GLN A 230 -3.73 0.47 -15.23
N ASN A 231 -3.70 1.58 -14.49
CA ASN A 231 -4.41 1.74 -13.23
C ASN A 231 -4.09 0.62 -12.21
N HIS A 232 -2.87 0.11 -12.27
CA HIS A 232 -2.33 -0.91 -11.40
C HIS A 232 -1.09 -0.42 -10.67
N ALA A 233 -0.84 -1.00 -9.50
CA ALA A 233 0.23 -0.64 -8.60
C ALA A 233 1.32 -1.69 -8.58
N TYR A 234 2.57 -1.23 -8.57
CA TYR A 234 3.76 -2.09 -8.51
C TYR A 234 4.66 -1.63 -7.36
N GLY A 235 5.33 -2.57 -6.71
CA GLY A 235 6.39 -2.26 -5.74
C GLY A 235 7.72 -2.04 -6.44
N ILE A 236 8.50 -1.03 -6.03
CA ILE A 236 9.89 -0.88 -6.47
C ILE A 236 10.78 -1.49 -5.39
N MET A 237 11.41 -2.62 -5.71
CA MET A 237 12.23 -3.39 -4.76
C MET A 237 13.69 -2.94 -4.76
N GLN A 238 14.21 -2.56 -5.93
CA GLN A 238 15.61 -2.18 -6.08
C GLN A 238 15.81 -1.20 -7.23
N VAL A 239 16.74 -0.27 -7.04
CA VAL A 239 17.20 0.72 -8.02
C VAL A 239 18.71 0.62 -8.06
N THR A 240 19.31 0.23 -9.19
CA THR A 240 20.74 -0.03 -9.22
C THR A 240 21.41 0.45 -10.51
N ARG A 241 22.63 0.96 -10.35
CA ARG A 241 23.53 1.21 -11.47
C ARG A 241 24.50 0.04 -11.56
N THR A 242 24.45 -0.69 -12.67
CA THR A 242 25.34 -1.85 -12.86
C THR A 242 26.79 -1.42 -13.07
N LYS A 243 27.73 -2.36 -12.98
CA LYS A 243 29.15 -2.10 -13.31
C LYS A 243 29.36 -1.61 -14.74
N SER A 244 28.51 -2.03 -15.67
CA SER A 244 28.50 -1.56 -17.07
C SER A 244 27.84 -0.20 -17.27
N GLY A 245 27.27 0.38 -16.20
CA GLY A 245 26.63 1.70 -16.22
C GLY A 245 25.15 1.69 -16.56
N LEU A 246 24.52 0.51 -16.70
CA LEU A 246 23.07 0.39 -16.92
C LEU A 246 22.31 0.87 -15.69
N ARG A 247 21.17 1.52 -15.91
CA ARG A 247 20.27 2.00 -14.85
C ARG A 247 19.04 1.11 -14.83
N LEU A 248 18.99 0.18 -13.87
CA LEU A 248 17.96 -0.85 -13.79
C LEU A 248 17.10 -0.67 -12.55
N VAL A 249 15.81 -0.97 -12.70
CA VAL A 249 14.80 -0.93 -11.65
C VAL A 249 14.18 -2.32 -11.53
N LYS A 250 14.20 -2.90 -10.33
CA LYS A 250 13.50 -4.15 -10.00
C LYS A 250 12.13 -3.80 -9.47
N CYS A 251 11.09 -4.22 -10.17
CA CYS A 251 9.69 -4.00 -9.80
C CYS A 251 9.02 -5.32 -9.43
N ARG A 252 7.88 -5.24 -8.75
CA ARG A 252 7.02 -6.39 -8.49
C ARG A 252 5.54 -6.08 -8.72
N ASN A 253 4.87 -6.95 -9.48
CA ASN A 253 3.43 -7.01 -9.64
C ASN A 253 2.78 -7.77 -8.45
N PRO A 254 1.85 -7.17 -7.68
CA PRO A 254 1.18 -7.84 -6.57
C PRO A 254 0.23 -8.98 -6.98
N TRP A 255 -0.04 -9.17 -8.26
CA TRP A 255 -0.77 -10.36 -8.72
C TRP A 255 0.01 -11.66 -8.49
N GLY A 256 1.34 -11.59 -8.39
CA GLY A 256 2.21 -12.76 -8.20
C GLY A 256 2.07 -13.79 -9.32
N ASN A 257 1.76 -13.33 -10.55
CA ASN A 257 1.61 -14.15 -11.74
C ASN A 257 2.16 -13.41 -12.97
N GLY A 258 2.27 -14.13 -14.10
CA GLY A 258 3.03 -13.77 -15.29
C GLY A 258 2.58 -12.57 -16.12
N ALA A 259 1.79 -11.66 -15.54
CA ALA A 259 1.64 -10.29 -16.04
C ALA A 259 2.88 -9.46 -15.67
N GLU A 260 4.01 -9.82 -16.29
CA GLU A 260 5.32 -9.21 -16.09
C GLU A 260 5.76 -8.43 -17.33
N TRP A 261 6.71 -7.51 -17.13
CA TRP A 261 7.37 -6.81 -18.23
C TRP A 261 7.88 -7.79 -19.29
N THR A 262 7.56 -7.54 -20.57
CA THR A 262 7.98 -8.42 -21.68
C THR A 262 9.06 -7.82 -22.57
N GLY A 263 9.56 -6.63 -22.24
CA GLY A 263 10.60 -5.95 -23.01
C GLY A 263 12.01 -6.30 -22.57
N ARG A 264 12.94 -5.35 -22.78
CA ARG A 264 14.36 -5.53 -22.51
C ARG A 264 14.61 -5.75 -21.01
N PHE A 265 15.42 -6.75 -20.65
CA PHE A 265 15.66 -7.22 -19.28
C PHE A 265 14.44 -7.85 -18.58
N SER A 266 13.39 -8.20 -19.32
CA SER A 266 12.39 -9.14 -18.83
C SER A 266 13.01 -10.51 -18.53
N ASP A 267 12.31 -11.32 -17.76
CA ASP A 267 12.78 -12.65 -17.36
C ASP A 267 13.03 -13.56 -18.56
N LYS A 268 12.25 -13.37 -19.63
CA LYS A 268 12.36 -14.11 -20.88
C LYS A 268 13.36 -13.51 -21.89
N ASP A 269 13.98 -12.36 -21.59
CA ASP A 269 14.94 -11.69 -22.47
C ASP A 269 16.37 -12.25 -22.32
N GLN A 270 16.56 -13.48 -22.82
CA GLN A 270 17.87 -14.14 -22.81
C GLN A 270 18.97 -13.37 -23.54
N ALA A 271 18.62 -12.43 -24.43
CA ALA A 271 19.61 -11.66 -25.19
C ALA A 271 20.26 -10.55 -24.36
N SER A 272 19.52 -9.94 -23.43
CA SER A 272 20.05 -8.86 -22.58
C SER A 272 20.71 -9.38 -21.30
N TRP A 273 20.33 -10.57 -20.82
CA TRP A 273 20.90 -11.20 -19.63
C TRP A 273 22.21 -11.93 -19.95
N THR A 274 23.34 -11.23 -19.81
CA THR A 274 24.66 -11.91 -19.83
C THR A 274 24.88 -12.67 -18.52
N PRO A 275 25.69 -13.74 -18.50
CA PRO A 275 26.01 -14.46 -17.27
C PRO A 275 26.58 -13.56 -16.17
N GLU A 276 27.37 -12.55 -16.53
CA GLU A 276 27.96 -11.60 -15.59
C GLU A 276 26.90 -10.67 -14.99
N LEU A 277 25.96 -10.18 -15.81
CA LEU A 277 24.89 -9.31 -15.34
C LEU A 277 23.89 -10.08 -14.47
N ALA A 278 23.53 -11.30 -14.88
CA ALA A 278 22.65 -12.17 -14.10
C ALA A 278 23.25 -12.49 -12.73
N ALA A 279 24.56 -12.78 -12.67
CA ALA A 279 25.28 -12.98 -11.41
C ALA A 279 25.41 -11.69 -10.58
N GLU A 280 25.58 -10.52 -11.22
CA GLU A 280 25.65 -9.23 -10.52
C GLU A 280 24.34 -8.88 -9.80
N LEU A 281 23.20 -9.21 -10.41
CA LEU A 281 21.88 -8.84 -9.91
C LEU A 281 21.14 -9.96 -9.18
N ASN A 282 21.76 -11.14 -9.04
CA ASN A 282 21.11 -12.37 -8.59
C ASN A 282 19.78 -12.57 -9.34
N PHE A 283 19.86 -12.54 -10.67
CA PHE A 283 18.70 -12.73 -11.54
C PHE A 283 18.19 -14.17 -11.45
N GLU A 284 16.88 -14.31 -11.36
CA GLU A 284 16.15 -15.57 -11.36
C GLU A 284 15.07 -15.47 -12.45
N ASP A 285 14.95 -16.50 -13.29
CA ASP A 285 13.86 -16.63 -14.27
C ASP A 285 12.71 -17.34 -13.57
N ALA A 286 11.74 -16.56 -13.07
CA ALA A 286 10.64 -17.05 -12.26
C ALA A 286 9.34 -16.33 -12.62
N ASP A 287 8.22 -17.06 -12.61
CA ASP A 287 6.88 -16.49 -12.80
C ASP A 287 6.32 -16.10 -11.43
N ASP A 288 6.85 -15.02 -10.84
CA ASP A 288 6.58 -14.58 -9.46
C ASP A 288 6.11 -13.10 -9.37
N GLY A 289 5.97 -12.46 -10.54
CA GLY A 289 5.59 -11.06 -10.70
C GLY A 289 6.77 -10.08 -10.53
N ILE A 290 7.98 -10.54 -10.24
CA ILE A 290 9.19 -9.72 -10.12
C ILE A 290 9.82 -9.58 -11.50
N PHE A 291 10.23 -8.37 -11.87
CA PHE A 291 10.94 -8.17 -13.14
C PHE A 291 11.90 -6.99 -13.07
N TRP A 292 12.91 -7.02 -13.93
CA TRP A 292 13.80 -5.89 -14.16
C TRP A 292 13.38 -5.09 -15.38
N ILE A 293 13.56 -3.77 -15.31
CA ILE A 293 13.31 -2.86 -16.42
C ILE A 293 14.38 -1.77 -16.44
N GLU A 294 14.85 -1.40 -17.63
CA GLU A 294 15.77 -0.27 -17.79
C GLU A 294 15.04 1.05 -17.57
N LEU A 295 15.69 2.02 -16.91
CA LEU A 295 15.08 3.32 -16.56
C LEU A 295 14.41 4.00 -17.76
N SER A 296 15.03 3.91 -18.94
CA SER A 296 14.53 4.52 -20.18
C SER A 296 13.19 3.95 -20.62
N ASP A 297 12.91 2.68 -20.32
CA ASP A 297 11.62 2.04 -20.59
C ASP A 297 10.66 2.19 -19.41
N PHE A 298 11.18 2.17 -18.18
CA PHE A 298 10.40 2.44 -16.97
C PHE A 298 9.62 3.76 -17.07
N VAL A 299 10.28 4.86 -17.45
CA VAL A 299 9.63 6.17 -17.60
C VAL A 299 8.64 6.27 -18.77
N LYS A 300 8.60 5.27 -19.66
CA LYS A 300 7.59 5.16 -20.73
C LYS A 300 6.39 4.33 -20.30
N GLN A 301 6.58 3.35 -19.42
CA GLN A 301 5.54 2.44 -18.98
C GLN A 301 4.79 2.94 -17.75
N PHE A 302 5.47 3.70 -16.87
CA PHE A 302 4.90 4.26 -15.65
C PHE A 302 4.82 5.78 -15.76
N ASN A 303 3.89 6.37 -15.00
CA ASN A 303 3.74 7.83 -14.95
C ASN A 303 3.87 8.42 -13.54
N ARG A 304 3.90 7.57 -12.50
CA ARG A 304 4.09 7.99 -11.11
C ARG A 304 5.05 7.07 -10.36
N ILE A 305 5.87 7.67 -9.50
CA ILE A 305 6.59 6.99 -8.42
C ILE A 305 6.06 7.53 -7.09
N SER A 306 5.80 6.63 -6.15
CA SER A 306 5.45 6.92 -4.77
C SER A 306 6.64 6.56 -3.90
N GLY A 307 7.11 7.49 -3.07
CA GLY A 307 8.14 7.26 -2.06
C GLY A 307 7.59 7.57 -0.67
N VAL A 308 7.83 6.70 0.31
CA VAL A 308 7.47 6.95 1.71
C VAL A 308 8.68 6.85 2.61
N ARG A 309 9.00 7.97 3.27
CA ARG A 309 10.11 8.09 4.20
C ARG A 309 9.70 7.67 5.61
N LEU A 310 10.61 7.01 6.31
CA LEU A 310 10.42 6.50 7.67
C LEU A 310 11.04 7.44 8.71
N TYR A 311 10.44 7.52 9.91
CA TYR A 311 10.85 8.42 11.00
C TYR A 311 11.75 7.76 12.06
N GLU A 312 12.43 8.59 12.88
CA GLU A 312 13.34 8.13 13.96
C GLU A 312 12.62 7.37 15.07
N ASP A 313 11.51 7.93 15.55
CA ASP A 313 10.75 7.43 16.70
C ASP A 313 10.09 6.07 16.45
N GLU A 314 9.71 5.81 15.20
CA GLU A 314 9.06 4.56 14.80
C GLU A 314 10.07 3.51 14.29
N PHE A 315 11.17 3.92 13.62
CA PHE A 315 12.06 2.99 12.89
C PHE A 315 13.57 3.27 13.02
N GLY A 316 14.00 4.15 13.93
CA GLY A 316 15.41 4.45 14.19
C GLY A 316 16.13 5.20 13.05
N LYS A 317 15.39 5.94 12.20
CA LYS A 317 15.91 6.76 11.08
C LYS A 317 16.26 8.21 11.50
N LYS A 318 16.66 9.08 10.56
CA LYS A 318 17.25 10.42 10.83
C LYS A 318 16.25 11.59 10.96
N TRP A 319 14.94 11.34 10.88
CA TRP A 319 13.92 12.39 10.76
C TRP A 319 13.13 12.59 12.04
N GLN A 320 13.02 13.84 12.49
CA GLN A 320 12.15 14.26 13.59
C GLN A 320 10.75 14.63 13.06
N LYS A 321 9.72 14.17 13.76
CA LYS A 321 8.31 14.36 13.38
C LYS A 321 7.60 15.24 14.39
N HIS A 322 6.88 16.25 13.91
CA HIS A 322 5.94 17.05 14.71
C HIS A 322 4.56 16.98 14.04
N THR A 323 3.54 16.61 14.81
CA THR A 323 2.17 16.44 14.30
C THR A 323 1.22 17.39 15.03
N PHE A 324 0.46 18.16 14.26
CA PHE A 324 -0.60 19.03 14.77
C PHE A 324 -1.94 18.58 14.20
N ASN A 325 -2.95 18.46 15.06
CA ASN A 325 -4.30 18.06 14.69
C ASN A 325 -5.27 19.20 15.00
N GLU A 326 -6.01 19.67 13.99
CA GLU A 326 -6.97 20.76 14.16
C GLU A 326 -8.25 20.52 13.36
N SER A 327 -9.39 20.91 13.93
CA SER A 327 -10.69 20.87 13.25
C SER A 327 -11.02 22.25 12.69
N LEU A 328 -11.18 22.34 11.38
CA LEU A 328 -11.57 23.58 10.69
C LEU A 328 -13.10 23.63 10.59
N THR A 329 -13.73 24.57 11.28
CA THR A 329 -15.19 24.71 11.29
C THR A 329 -15.62 26.17 11.09
N LYS A 330 -16.85 26.37 10.61
CA LYS A 330 -17.43 27.72 10.51
C LYS A 330 -17.70 28.31 11.89
N VAL A 331 -18.13 27.47 12.84
CA VAL A 331 -18.46 27.87 14.23
C VAL A 331 -17.23 28.38 14.97
N ALA A 332 -16.08 27.70 14.83
CA ALA A 332 -14.82 28.15 15.41
C ALA A 332 -14.20 29.36 14.69
N GLY A 333 -14.75 29.77 13.53
CA GLY A 333 -14.24 30.90 12.75
C GLY A 333 -12.86 30.68 12.14
N ASN A 334 -12.35 29.45 12.12
CA ASN A 334 -10.99 29.08 11.69
C ASN A 334 -10.93 28.44 10.29
N SER A 335 -12.03 28.44 9.54
CA SER A 335 -12.12 27.91 8.17
C SER A 335 -11.96 29.01 7.12
N GLY A 336 -10.76 29.58 7.03
CA GLY A 336 -10.46 30.81 6.29
C GLY A 336 -10.38 30.68 4.77
N GLY A 337 -10.19 29.46 4.24
CA GLY A 337 -9.98 29.21 2.80
C GLY A 337 -8.53 29.47 2.36
N CYS A 338 -8.24 29.34 1.06
CA CYS A 338 -6.91 29.63 0.51
C CYS A 338 -6.64 31.13 0.37
N ILE A 339 -5.43 31.52 -0.07
CA ILE A 339 -5.01 32.93 -0.17
C ILE A 339 -5.90 33.82 -1.06
N ASN A 340 -6.71 33.20 -1.93
CA ASN A 340 -7.70 33.90 -2.76
C ASN A 340 -8.88 34.47 -1.95
N TYR A 341 -9.01 34.11 -0.68
CA TYR A 341 -10.06 34.60 0.22
C TYR A 341 -9.48 35.53 1.28
N PRO A 342 -10.03 36.73 1.53
CA PRO A 342 -9.52 37.65 2.58
C PRO A 342 -9.50 37.05 3.99
N THR A 343 -10.26 35.99 4.22
CA THR A 343 -10.33 35.24 5.48
C THR A 343 -9.21 34.24 5.68
N TRP A 344 -8.27 34.07 4.74
CA TRP A 344 -7.21 33.05 4.80
C TRP A 344 -6.34 33.17 6.05
N THR A 345 -6.18 34.37 6.60
CA THR A 345 -5.44 34.62 7.85
C THR A 345 -6.11 34.05 9.09
N LYS A 346 -7.38 33.65 9.00
CA LYS A 346 -8.11 32.99 10.09
C LYS A 346 -7.81 31.49 10.20
N ASN A 347 -7.18 30.88 9.20
CA ASN A 347 -6.74 29.49 9.32
C ASN A 347 -5.69 29.36 10.44
N PRO A 348 -5.54 28.18 11.06
CA PRO A 348 -4.44 27.91 11.98
C PRO A 348 -3.07 28.25 11.40
N GLN A 349 -2.22 28.85 12.20
CA GLN A 349 -0.86 29.25 11.82
C GLN A 349 0.14 28.61 12.79
N TYR A 350 1.19 28.02 12.22
CA TYR A 350 2.24 27.30 12.94
C TYR A 350 3.57 27.96 12.65
N LEU A 351 4.37 28.21 13.69
CA LEU A 351 5.72 28.74 13.55
C LEU A 351 6.69 27.56 13.42
N VAL A 352 7.38 27.47 12.29
CA VAL A 352 8.49 26.53 12.15
C VAL A 352 9.79 27.27 12.36
N ARG A 353 10.55 26.88 13.38
CA ARG A 353 11.86 27.44 13.67
C ARG A 353 12.95 26.43 13.29
N VAL A 354 13.85 26.85 12.41
CA VAL A 354 14.98 26.05 11.95
C VAL A 354 16.27 26.69 12.47
N ASP A 355 16.89 26.06 13.46
CA ASP A 355 18.07 26.62 14.14
C ASP A 355 19.41 26.21 13.50
N LYS A 356 19.41 25.27 12.56
CA LYS A 356 20.60 24.79 11.84
C LYS A 356 20.51 25.15 10.35
N PRO A 357 21.57 25.73 9.76
CA PRO A 357 21.60 25.95 8.31
C PRO A 357 21.48 24.61 7.57
N ASP A 358 20.97 24.66 6.34
CA ASP A 358 20.83 23.51 5.44
C ASP A 358 19.99 22.36 6.03
N THR A 359 19.05 22.68 6.93
CA THR A 359 18.07 21.70 7.42
C THR A 359 16.96 21.53 6.40
N ASP A 360 16.83 20.32 5.88
CA ASP A 360 15.71 19.93 5.04
C ASP A 360 14.40 19.90 5.86
N LEU A 361 13.35 20.54 5.31
CA LEU A 361 12.02 20.57 5.90
C LEU A 361 11.00 20.13 4.85
N PHE A 362 10.05 19.31 5.26
CA PHE A 362 8.87 18.98 4.48
C PHE A 362 7.62 19.12 5.34
N ILE A 363 6.49 19.42 4.70
CA ILE A 363 5.21 19.62 5.37
C ILE A 363 4.18 18.72 4.68
N VAL A 364 3.59 17.81 5.46
CA VAL A 364 2.49 16.98 5.02
C VAL A 364 1.20 17.55 5.59
N VAL A 365 0.27 17.90 4.71
CA VAL A 365 -1.09 18.32 5.10
C VAL A 365 -2.04 17.22 4.69
N SER A 366 -2.75 16.65 5.65
CA SER A 366 -3.74 15.59 5.41
C SER A 366 -5.11 15.99 5.95
N GLN A 367 -6.13 15.28 5.47
CA GLN A 367 -7.50 15.40 5.97
C GLN A 367 -8.02 14.00 6.34
N PRO A 368 -9.06 13.89 7.18
CA PRO A 368 -9.66 12.60 7.50
C PRO A 368 -10.08 11.84 6.24
N ASP A 369 -9.72 10.56 6.18
CA ASP A 369 -10.13 9.65 5.12
C ASP A 369 -11.67 9.49 5.15
N PRO A 370 -12.39 9.85 4.06
CA PRO A 370 -13.84 9.74 4.04
C PRO A 370 -14.33 8.29 3.99
N ARG A 371 -13.48 7.33 3.59
CA ARG A 371 -13.86 5.92 3.44
C ARG A 371 -14.12 5.25 4.78
N GLY A 372 -13.52 5.75 5.88
CA GLY A 372 -13.85 5.33 7.24
C GLY A 372 -15.25 5.73 7.72
N ARG A 373 -16.12 6.25 6.85
CA ARG A 373 -17.49 6.66 7.17
C ARG A 373 -18.46 6.06 6.16
N ARG A 374 -19.56 5.49 6.66
CA ARG A 374 -20.64 4.94 5.82
C ARG A 374 -21.51 6.02 5.16
N ASP A 375 -21.50 7.26 5.66
CA ASP A 375 -22.25 8.40 5.11
C ASP A 375 -21.44 9.21 4.06
N ARG A 376 -20.41 8.60 3.46
CA ARG A 376 -19.55 9.26 2.48
C ARG A 376 -20.27 9.59 1.17
N ASP A 377 -19.77 10.61 0.48
CA ASP A 377 -20.11 10.86 -0.92
C ASP A 377 -19.37 9.82 -1.79
N PRO A 378 -20.09 8.89 -2.46
CA PRO A 378 -19.46 7.83 -3.25
C PRO A 378 -18.64 8.37 -4.42
N ASP A 379 -18.89 9.60 -4.89
CA ASP A 379 -18.18 10.21 -6.00
C ASP A 379 -16.92 10.98 -5.58
N ARG A 380 -16.59 11.00 -4.28
CA ARG A 380 -15.45 11.77 -3.74
C ARG A 380 -14.54 10.94 -2.84
N ALA A 381 -13.37 10.61 -3.37
CA ALA A 381 -12.26 10.05 -2.58
C ALA A 381 -11.78 11.00 -1.47
N TYR A 382 -11.95 12.33 -1.63
CA TYR A 382 -11.62 13.34 -0.62
C TYR A 382 -12.67 14.43 -0.57
N VAL A 383 -12.97 14.92 0.63
CA VAL A 383 -14.06 15.89 0.85
C VAL A 383 -13.66 17.30 0.44
N HIS A 384 -12.39 17.67 0.61
CA HIS A 384 -11.90 19.04 0.42
C HIS A 384 -10.61 19.11 -0.40
N LYS A 385 -10.45 20.19 -1.18
CA LYS A 385 -9.14 20.60 -1.72
C LYS A 385 -8.37 21.29 -0.60
N ILE A 386 -7.21 20.75 -0.24
CA ILE A 386 -6.39 21.23 0.88
C ILE A 386 -5.00 21.62 0.38
N GLY A 387 -4.30 22.44 1.17
CA GLY A 387 -2.94 22.87 0.93
C GLY A 387 -2.46 23.78 2.06
N ALA A 388 -1.16 24.08 2.08
CA ALA A 388 -0.57 25.02 3.02
C ALA A 388 0.31 26.03 2.27
N TYR A 389 0.51 27.19 2.90
CA TYR A 389 1.46 28.21 2.47
C TYR A 389 2.55 28.32 3.52
N VAL A 390 3.81 28.35 3.07
CA VAL A 390 4.96 28.64 3.93
C VAL A 390 5.37 30.08 3.69
N LEU A 391 5.40 30.87 4.75
CA LEU A 391 5.73 32.30 4.71
C LEU A 391 6.94 32.55 5.60
N HIS A 392 7.84 33.42 5.15
CA HIS A 392 8.94 33.89 6.00
C HIS A 392 8.38 34.85 7.06
N ALA A 393 8.60 34.52 8.34
CA ALA A 393 8.17 35.38 9.44
C ALA A 393 9.13 36.57 9.58
N ASN A 394 8.59 37.79 9.56
CA ASN A 394 9.38 39.00 9.81
C ASN A 394 9.56 39.25 11.33
N GLU A 395 8.54 38.92 12.13
CA GLU A 395 8.53 38.84 13.61
C GLU A 395 7.43 37.83 14.02
N ALA A 396 7.53 37.21 15.21
CA ALA A 396 6.54 36.23 15.67
C ALA A 396 5.17 36.88 15.92
N HIS A 397 4.12 36.41 15.25
CA HIS A 397 2.75 36.93 15.44
C HIS A 397 2.18 36.44 16.79
N PRO A 398 1.38 37.24 17.54
CA PRO A 398 0.90 36.86 18.87
C PRO A 398 0.04 35.60 18.94
N THR A 399 -0.49 35.14 17.80
CA THR A 399 -1.41 33.99 17.69
C THR A 399 -0.73 32.73 17.14
N THR A 400 0.58 32.75 16.91
CA THR A 400 1.27 31.63 16.30
C THR A 400 1.56 30.54 17.33
N LYS A 401 1.14 29.30 17.03
CA LYS A 401 1.52 28.13 17.84
C LYS A 401 2.96 27.76 17.50
N VAL A 402 3.78 27.49 18.52
CA VAL A 402 5.17 27.04 18.37
C VAL A 402 5.22 25.53 18.31
#